data_AF-A0A2D7IK38-F1
#
_entry.id   AF-A0A2D7IK38-F1
#
_cell.length_a   1.000
_cell.length_b   1.000
_cell.length_c   1.000
_cell.angle_alpha   90.00
_cell.angle_beta   90.00
_cell.angle_gamma   90.00
#
_symmetry.space_group_name_H-M   'P 1'
#
loop_
_entity.id
_entity.type
_entity.pdbx_description
1 polymer ?
#
loop_
_entity_poly.entity_id
_entity_poly.type
_entity_poly.pdbx_seq_one_letter_code
_entity_poly.pdbx_strand_id
1 'polypeptide(L)'
;MPKKHTLSSLPTPNDNQVKIETHNLGKTAVVKFGGWATKTRTEYYKKELEEFLRKKRYTAKDVFLVAQYNSPWALPPFRKNEILISIK
;
A
#
# COMPACT_ATOMS: atom_id res chain seq x y z
N MET A 1 5.61 -11.65 1.51
CA MET A 1 5.97 -12.91 2.20
C MET A 1 7.32 -12.74 2.90
N PRO A 2 7.55 -13.40 4.05
CA PRO A 2 8.86 -13.40 4.69
C PRO A 2 9.93 -13.91 3.74
N LYS A 3 11.14 -13.31 3.80
CA LYS A 3 12.25 -13.61 2.87
C LYS A 3 12.64 -15.09 2.81
N LYS A 4 12.36 -15.87 3.87
CA LYS A 4 12.67 -17.31 3.96
C LYS A 4 11.86 -18.16 2.98
N HIS A 5 10.72 -17.67 2.50
CA HIS A 5 9.82 -18.43 1.64
C HIS A 5 9.85 -17.89 0.20
N THR A 6 10.08 -18.78 -0.76
CA THR A 6 9.86 -18.54 -2.19
C THR A 6 8.43 -18.93 -2.57
N LEU A 7 7.94 -18.47 -3.73
CA LEU A 7 6.59 -18.80 -4.22
C LEU A 7 6.36 -20.32 -4.28
N SER A 8 7.38 -21.08 -4.69
CA SER A 8 7.33 -22.55 -4.79
C SER A 8 7.30 -23.28 -3.44
N SER A 9 7.70 -22.59 -2.37
CA SER A 9 7.73 -23.15 -1.00
C SER A 9 6.47 -22.85 -0.19
N LEU A 10 5.54 -22.07 -0.76
CA LEU A 10 4.32 -21.68 -0.06
C LEU A 10 3.34 -22.86 -0.03
N PRO A 11 2.67 -23.10 1.12
CA PRO A 11 1.63 -24.11 1.18
C PRO A 11 0.46 -23.70 0.27
N THR A 12 -0.21 -24.69 -0.30
CA THR A 12 -1.46 -24.48 -1.02
C THR A 12 -2.51 -23.98 -0.01
N PRO A 13 -3.19 -22.85 -0.28
CA PRO A 13 -4.28 -22.40 0.58
C PRO A 13 -5.36 -23.47 0.68
N ASN A 14 -5.91 -23.64 1.89
CA ASN A 14 -7.03 -24.54 2.14
C ASN A 14 -8.39 -23.95 1.75
N ASP A 15 -8.45 -22.64 1.51
CA ASP A 15 -9.63 -21.91 1.07
C ASP A 15 -9.44 -21.43 -0.38
N ASN A 16 -10.38 -21.79 -1.25
CA ASN A 16 -10.38 -21.45 -2.68
C ASN A 16 -10.54 -19.94 -2.95
N GLN A 17 -10.95 -19.16 -1.94
CA GLN A 17 -11.02 -17.70 -2.02
C GLN A 17 -9.64 -17.04 -1.90
N VAL A 18 -8.64 -17.76 -1.39
CA VAL A 18 -7.29 -17.23 -1.19
C VAL A 18 -6.42 -17.53 -2.41
N LYS A 19 -5.97 -16.47 -3.09
CA LYS A 19 -5.04 -16.57 -4.22
C LYS A 19 -3.71 -15.95 -3.86
N ILE A 20 -2.62 -16.60 -4.24
CA ILE A 20 -1.27 -16.10 -4.08
C ILE A 20 -0.87 -15.39 -5.37
N GLU A 21 -0.65 -14.08 -5.28
CA GLU A 21 -0.25 -13.24 -6.41
C GLU A 21 1.16 -12.70 -6.23
N THR A 22 1.88 -12.55 -7.34
CA THR A 22 3.19 -11.90 -7.34
C THR A 22 3.03 -10.44 -7.73
N HIS A 23 3.37 -9.53 -6.82
CA HIS A 23 3.36 -8.09 -7.07
C HIS A 23 4.78 -7.53 -7.11
N ASN A 24 5.12 -6.86 -8.20
CA ASN A 24 6.34 -6.06 -8.30
C ASN A 24 5.98 -4.57 -8.34
N LEU A 25 6.24 -3.87 -7.24
CA LEU A 25 5.93 -2.45 -7.11
C LEU A 25 6.95 -1.55 -7.85
N GLY A 26 8.17 -2.03 -8.10
CA GLY A 26 9.24 -1.24 -8.72
C GLY A 26 9.49 0.09 -7.99
N LYS A 27 9.81 1.16 -8.74
CA LYS A 27 9.91 2.50 -8.19
C LYS A 27 8.53 2.94 -7.70
N THR A 28 8.43 3.33 -6.44
CA THR A 28 7.15 3.59 -5.76
C THR A 28 7.20 4.94 -5.07
N ALA A 29 6.19 5.77 -5.31
CA ALA A 29 5.96 6.99 -4.55
C ALA A 29 5.04 6.70 -3.37
N VAL A 30 5.32 7.32 -2.22
CA VAL A 30 4.64 7.04 -0.96
C VAL A 30 4.32 8.34 -0.24
N VAL A 31 3.11 8.45 0.29
CA VAL A 31 2.73 9.45 1.30
C VAL A 31 2.39 8.75 2.61
N LYS A 32 2.92 9.26 3.72
CA LYS A 32 2.70 8.72 5.07
C LYS A 32 1.69 9.57 5.79
N PHE A 33 0.77 8.95 6.53
CA PHE A 33 -0.20 9.66 7.33
C PHE A 33 -0.60 8.91 8.61
N GLY A 34 -0.96 9.68 9.64
CA GLY A 34 -1.43 9.16 10.93
C GLY A 34 -2.95 9.00 11.01
N GLY A 35 -3.43 8.49 12.15
CA GLY A 35 -4.86 8.33 12.42
C GLY A 35 -5.47 7.09 11.76
N TRP A 36 -6.79 7.11 11.58
CA TRP A 36 -7.53 6.03 10.94
C TRP A 36 -7.43 6.12 9.41
N ALA A 37 -7.26 4.98 8.74
CA ALA A 37 -7.31 4.87 7.28
C ALA A 37 -8.76 4.79 6.79
N THR A 38 -9.57 5.81 7.10
CA THR A 38 -10.93 5.90 6.57
C THR A 38 -10.90 6.18 5.07
N LYS A 39 -11.99 5.87 4.35
CA LYS A 39 -12.12 6.15 2.91
C LYS A 39 -11.86 7.64 2.60
N THR A 40 -12.40 8.54 3.41
CA THR A 40 -12.23 9.99 3.24
C THR A 40 -10.78 10.44 3.38
N ARG A 41 -10.07 9.95 4.42
CA ARG A 41 -8.66 10.28 4.64
C ARG A 41 -7.78 9.68 3.57
N THR A 42 -8.06 8.44 3.18
CA THR A 42 -7.33 7.76 2.10
C THR A 42 -7.46 8.54 0.80
N GLU A 43 -8.67 8.97 0.43
CA GLU A 43 -8.88 9.74 -0.79
C GLU A 43 -8.20 11.12 -0.74
N TYR A 44 -8.15 11.76 0.44
CA TYR A 44 -7.43 13.01 0.63
C TYR A 44 -5.93 12.87 0.34
N TYR A 45 -5.25 11.91 0.99
CA TYR A 45 -3.81 11.71 0.78
C TYR A 45 -3.49 11.15 -0.61
N LYS A 46 -4.42 10.42 -1.23
CA LYS A 46 -4.29 9.98 -2.61
C LYS A 46 -4.19 11.18 -3.55
N LYS A 47 -5.11 12.13 -3.43
CA LYS A 47 -5.08 13.37 -4.22
C LYS A 47 -3.83 14.20 -3.97
N GLU A 48 -3.39 14.29 -2.71
CA GLU A 48 -2.14 14.97 -2.35
C GLU A 48 -0.94 14.34 -3.07
N LEU A 49 -0.86 13.01 -3.08
CA LEU A 49 0.20 12.27 -3.77
C LEU A 49 0.13 12.45 -5.29
N GLU A 50 -1.07 12.41 -5.89
CA GLU A 50 -1.28 12.67 -7.32
C GLU A 50 -0.81 14.08 -7.72
N GLU A 51 -1.16 15.09 -6.94
CA GLU A 51 -0.72 16.46 -7.19
C GLU A 51 0.79 16.61 -7.09
N PHE A 52 1.42 15.96 -6.10
CA PHE A 52 2.87 15.94 -5.96
C PHE A 52 3.54 15.31 -7.18
N LEU A 53 3.04 14.16 -7.64
CA LEU A 53 3.57 13.48 -8.83
C LEU A 53 3.43 14.32 -10.09
N ARG A 54 2.27 14.97 -10.27
CA ARG A 54 2.03 15.90 -11.39
C ARG A 54 3.02 17.07 -11.37
N LYS A 55 3.24 17.70 -10.20
CA LYS A 55 4.20 18.80 -10.05
C LYS A 55 5.63 18.37 -10.37
N LYS A 56 5.99 17.14 -10.05
CA LYS A 56 7.32 16.55 -10.30
C LYS A 56 7.45 15.88 -11.68
N ARG A 57 6.40 15.90 -12.50
CA ARG A 57 6.35 15.29 -13.84
C ARG A 57 6.64 13.78 -13.82
N TYR A 58 6.24 13.09 -12.74
CA TYR A 58 6.28 11.63 -12.68
C TYR A 58 5.02 11.03 -13.29
N THR A 59 5.17 9.91 -13.98
CA THR A 59 4.03 9.13 -14.50
C THR A 59 3.68 8.04 -13.50
N ALA A 60 2.48 8.11 -12.93
CA ALA A 60 1.96 7.14 -11.99
C ALA A 60 1.23 5.99 -12.72
N LYS A 61 1.20 4.79 -12.15
CA LYS A 61 0.35 3.67 -12.60
C LYS A 61 -1.04 3.78 -11.97
N ASP A 62 -2.04 3.12 -12.55
CA ASP A 62 -3.45 3.33 -12.16
C ASP A 62 -3.87 2.72 -10.81
N VAL A 63 -3.01 1.93 -10.15
CA VAL A 63 -3.37 1.20 -8.93
C VAL A 63 -2.70 1.83 -7.71
N PHE A 64 -3.53 2.42 -6.85
CA PHE A 64 -3.13 2.85 -5.51
C PHE A 64 -3.27 1.72 -4.51
N LEU A 65 -2.32 1.62 -3.60
CA LEU A 65 -2.35 0.68 -2.48
C LEU A 65 -2.36 1.43 -1.16
N VAL A 66 -3.11 0.90 -0.20
CA VAL A 66 -3.13 1.42 1.17
C VAL A 66 -2.42 0.41 2.08
N ALA A 67 -1.28 0.78 2.62
CA ALA A 67 -0.56 -0.03 3.60
C ALA A 67 -0.87 0.45 5.02
N GLN A 68 -1.41 -0.46 5.82
CA GLN A 68 -1.67 -0.25 7.26
C GLN A 68 -0.73 -1.15 8.03
N TYR A 69 0.14 -0.57 8.85
CA TYR A 69 1.19 -1.34 9.53
C TYR A 69 0.85 -1.68 10.98
N ASN A 70 0.02 -0.87 11.63
CA ASN A 70 -0.27 -1.01 13.04
C ASN A 70 -1.49 -1.89 13.30
N SER A 71 -1.48 -2.53 14.47
CA SER A 71 -2.59 -3.30 15.00
C SER A 71 -3.89 -2.46 15.10
N PRO A 72 -5.08 -3.08 14.93
CA PRO A 72 -6.36 -2.44 15.20
C PRO A 72 -6.50 -1.86 16.61
N TRP A 73 -5.64 -2.24 17.55
CA TRP A 73 -5.62 -1.76 18.94
C TRP A 73 -4.66 -0.59 19.17
N ALA A 74 -3.85 -0.21 18.18
CA ALA A 74 -2.93 0.93 18.31
C ALA A 74 -3.71 2.24 18.43
N LEU A 75 -3.30 3.11 19.35
CA LEU A 75 -3.93 4.41 19.54
C LEU A 75 -3.85 5.23 18.24
N PRO A 76 -4.93 5.95 17.86
CA PRO A 76 -5.02 6.63 16.57
C PRO A 76 -3.82 7.52 16.18
N PRO A 77 -3.25 8.37 17.06
CA PRO A 77 -2.15 9.25 16.66
C PRO A 77 -0.85 8.50 16.36
N PHE A 78 -0.65 7.30 16.90
CA PHE A 78 0.56 6.49 16.70
C PHE A 78 0.43 5.46 15.57
N ARG A 79 -0.69 5.48 14.84
CA ARG A 79 -0.85 4.67 13.65
C ARG A 79 -0.03 5.24 12.51
N LYS A 80 0.60 4.35 11.77
CA LYS A 80 1.33 4.61 10.55
C LYS A 80 0.58 3.95 9.40
N ASN A 81 0.07 4.78 8.51
CA ASN A 81 -0.54 4.37 7.27
C ASN A 81 0.21 5.00 6.10
N GLU A 82 0.22 4.33 4.97
CA GLU A 82 0.88 4.80 3.76
C GLU A 82 -0.04 4.58 2.54
N ILE A 83 -0.04 5.53 1.63
CA ILE A 83 -0.59 5.34 0.28
C ILE A 83 0.58 5.20 -0.67
N LEU A 84 0.56 4.14 -1.46
CA LEU A 84 1.61 3.77 -2.39
C LEU A 84 1.07 3.79 -3.82
N ILE A 85 1.91 4.24 -4.73
CA ILE A 85 1.67 4.14 -6.17
C ILE A 85 2.98 3.88 -6.90
N SER A 86 2.97 2.87 -7.77
CA SER A 86 4.09 2.62 -8.65
C SER A 86 4.24 3.75 -9.67
N ILE A 87 5.47 4.20 -9.89
CA ILE A 87 5.82 5.23 -10.86
C ILE A 87 6.82 4.69 -11.87
N LYS A 88 6.88 5.31 -13.05
CA LYS A 88 7.93 5.07 -14.05
C LYS A 88 9.10 6.03 -13.81
#